data_AF-A0A532F4A5-F1
#
_entry.id   AF-A0A532F4A5-F1
#
_cell.length_a   1.000
_cell.length_b   1.000
_cell.length_c   1.000
_cell.angle_alpha   90.00
_cell.angle_beta   90.00
_cell.angle_gamma   90.00
#
_symmetry.space_group_name_H-M   'P 1'
#
loop_
_entity.id
_entity.type
_entity.pdbx_description
1 polymer ?
#
loop_
_entity_poly.entity_id
_entity_poly.type
_entity_poly.pdbx_seq_one_letter_code
_entity_poly.pdbx_strand_id
1 'polypeptide(L)' 'AGKLEKRAIAATLATAVGHWGSGAEYLFETIRHLDACGIRDRNLWQLQELVAEEIGRAPPSGFIRP' A
#
# COMPACT_ATOMS: atom_id res chain seq x y z
N ALA A 1 21.24 1.01 -3.63
CA ALA A 1 20.23 1.82 -4.35
C ALA A 1 18.90 1.04 -4.32
N GLY A 2 17.75 1.69 -4.09
CA GLY A 2 16.43 1.02 -4.07
C GLY A 2 15.46 1.44 -2.95
N LYS A 3 15.91 2.20 -1.92
CA LYS A 3 15.02 2.66 -0.84
C LYS A 3 14.06 3.79 -1.25
N LEU A 4 14.46 4.61 -2.23
CA LEU A 4 13.67 5.73 -2.73
C LEU A 4 12.45 5.26 -3.55
N GLU A 5 12.60 4.17 -4.30
CA GLU A 5 11.50 3.64 -5.13
C GLU A 5 10.35 3.06 -4.30
N LYS A 6 10.64 2.33 -3.21
CA LYS A 6 9.57 1.70 -2.40
C LYS A 6 8.60 2.71 -1.77
N ARG A 7 9.10 3.85 -1.29
CA ARG A 7 8.25 4.92 -0.73
C ARG A 7 7.41 5.61 -1.81
N ALA A 8 7.98 5.85 -2.99
CA ALA A 8 7.23 6.41 -4.12
C ALA A 8 6.13 5.46 -4.61
N ILE A 9 6.43 4.15 -4.69
CA ILE A 9 5.45 3.11 -4.98
C ILE A 9 4.38 3.07 -3.89
N ALA A 10 4.75 3.14 -2.61
CA ALA A 10 3.81 3.13 -1.50
C ALA A 10 2.83 4.32 -1.54
N ALA A 11 3.33 5.54 -1.77
CA ALA A 11 2.51 6.74 -1.90
C ALA A 11 1.54 6.66 -3.10
N THR A 12 2.01 6.08 -4.20
CA THR A 12 1.17 5.83 -5.38
C THR A 12 0.07 4.83 -5.08
N LEU A 13 0.39 3.70 -4.45
CA LEU A 13 -0.58 2.66 -4.10
C LEU A 13 -1.59 3.12 -3.03
N ALA A 14 -1.16 3.96 -2.08
CA ALA A 14 -2.01 4.53 -1.04
C ALA A 14 -3.08 5.49 -1.60
N THR A 15 -2.83 6.13 -2.74
CA THR A 15 -3.73 7.12 -3.36
C THR A 15 -4.42 6.61 -4.63
N ALA A 16 -3.99 5.46 -5.17
CA ALA A 16 -4.59 4.87 -6.35
C ALA A 16 -6.00 4.36 -6.05
N VAL A 17 -7.01 5.02 -6.64
CA VAL A 17 -8.42 4.61 -6.60
C VAL A 17 -8.83 4.18 -8.01
N GLY A 18 -9.24 2.91 -8.18
CA GLY A 18 -9.64 2.36 -9.48
C GLY A 18 -10.99 1.62 -9.41
N HIS A 19 -11.52 1.27 -10.58
CA HIS A 19 -12.84 0.60 -10.72
C HIS A 19 -12.93 -0.79 -10.06
N TRP A 20 -11.80 -1.39 -9.67
CA TRP A 20 -11.70 -2.74 -9.10
C TRP A 20 -11.24 -2.76 -7.63
N GLY A 21 -11.18 -1.59 -6.97
CA GLY A 21 -10.61 -1.40 -5.62
C GLY A 21 -9.43 -0.42 -5.62
N SER A 22 -8.89 -0.10 -4.43
CA SER A 22 -7.68 0.71 -4.30
C SER A 22 -6.41 -0.10 -4.56
N GLY A 23 -5.33 0.57 -5.00
CA GLY A 23 -4.03 -0.08 -5.20
C GLY A 23 -3.49 -0.73 -3.92
N ALA A 24 -3.83 -0.18 -2.75
CA ALA A 24 -3.50 -0.73 -1.45
C ALA A 24 -4.23 -2.05 -1.14
N GLU A 25 -5.53 -2.15 -1.45
CA GLU A 25 -6.31 -3.38 -1.25
C GLU A 25 -5.77 -4.52 -2.12
N TYR A 26 -5.46 -4.24 -3.39
CA TYR A 26 -4.89 -5.25 -4.28
C TYR A 26 -3.54 -5.79 -3.79
N LEU A 27 -2.66 -4.91 -3.29
CA LEU A 27 -1.38 -5.31 -2.71
C LEU A 27 -1.60 -6.23 -1.49
N PHE A 28 -2.53 -5.86 -0.61
CA PHE A 28 -2.83 -6.63 0.60
C PHE A 28 -3.37 -8.03 0.29
N GLU A 29 -4.35 -8.14 -0.63
CA GLU A 29 -4.92 -9.43 -1.03
C GLU A 29 -3.87 -10.34 -1.67
N THR A 30 -2.98 -9.77 -2.48
CA THR A 30 -1.86 -10.51 -3.08
C THR A 30 -0.92 -11.07 -2.00
N ILE A 31 -0.54 -10.26 -1.01
CA ILE A 31 0.34 -10.70 0.09
C ILE A 31 -0.35 -11.76 0.94
N ARG A 32 -1.65 -11.62 1.22
CA ARG A 32 -2.42 -12.64 1.93
C ARG A 32 -2.45 -13.97 1.20
N HIS A 33 -2.65 -13.95 -0.11
CA HIS A 33 -2.66 -15.18 -0.92
C HIS A 33 -1.28 -15.85 -0.94
N LEU A 34 -0.21 -15.06 -1.07
CA LEU A 34 1.16 -15.57 -1.01
C LEU A 34 1.50 -16.18 0.36
N ASP A 35 1.13 -15.52 1.47
CA ASP A 35 1.36 -16.02 2.83
C ASP A 35 0.60 -17.33 3.08
N ALA A 36 -0.64 -17.44 2.58
CA ALA A 36 -1.42 -18.69 2.62
C ALA A 36 -0.76 -19.84 1.83
N CYS A 37 -0.01 -19.53 0.78
CA CYS A 37 0.82 -20.49 0.05
C CYS A 37 2.20 -20.74 0.70
N GLY A 38 2.51 -20.10 1.84
CA GLY A 38 3.80 -20.21 2.52
C GLY A 38 4.91 -19.35 1.91
N ILE A 39 4.58 -18.44 0.99
CA ILE A 39 5.53 -17.57 0.29
C ILE A 39 5.58 -16.22 1.01
N ARG A 40 6.72 -15.93 1.65
CA ARG A 40 6.93 -14.70 2.44
C ARG A 40 8.05 -13.86 1.84
N ASP A 41 7.70 -13.02 0.86
CA ASP A 41 8.65 -12.09 0.25
C ASP A 41 8.86 -10.86 1.15
N ARG A 42 10.05 -10.74 1.76
CA ARG A 42 10.38 -9.64 2.67
C ARG A 42 10.21 -8.24 2.06
N ASN A 43 10.37 -8.07 0.75
CA ASN A 43 10.19 -6.77 0.11
C ASN A 43 8.71 -6.41 -0.01
N LEU A 44 7.83 -7.38 -0.30
CA LEU A 44 6.38 -7.16 -0.35
C LEU A 44 5.82 -6.82 1.04
N TRP A 45 6.27 -7.52 2.08
CA TRP A 45 5.88 -7.22 3.46
C TRP A 45 6.29 -5.80 3.86
N GLN A 46 7.54 -5.39 3.56
CA GLN A 46 7.99 -4.01 3.80
C GLN A 46 7.20 -2.99 2.99
N LEU A 47 6.80 -3.33 1.75
CA LEU A 47 6.01 -2.42 0.91
C LEU A 47 4.60 -2.23 1.47
N GLN A 48 3.96 -3.29 1.97
CA GLN A 48 2.67 -3.21 2.66
C GLN A 48 2.74 -2.30 3.89
N GLU A 49 3.78 -2.42 4.70
CA GLU A 49 3.96 -1.55 5.88
C GLU A 49 4.10 -0.08 5.47
N LEU A 50 4.85 0.21 4.39
CA LEU A 50 4.98 1.57 3.86
C LEU A 50 3.65 2.09 3.32
N VAL A 51 2.88 1.28 2.59
CA VAL A 51 1.54 1.69 2.11
C VAL A 51 0.60 2.01 3.27
N ALA A 52 0.62 1.20 4.33
CA ALA A 52 -0.17 1.47 5.54
C ALA A 52 0.25 2.77 6.23
N GLU A 53 1.56 3.06 6.30
CA GLU A 53 2.08 4.34 6.82
C GLU A 53 1.59 5.53 5.98
N GLU A 54 1.61 5.44 4.65
CA GLU A 54 1.16 6.50 3.76
C GLU A 54 -0.36 6.73 3.84
N ILE A 55 -1.16 5.66 3.96
CA ILE A 55 -2.62 5.77 4.18
C ILE A 55 -2.92 6.46 5.52
N GLY A 56 -2.17 6.13 6.59
CA GLY A 56 -2.32 6.79 7.89
C GLY A 56 -1.85 8.24 7.92
N ARG A 57 -0.96 8.63 7.00
CA ARG A 57 -0.52 10.02 6.80
C ARG A 57 -1.49 10.84 5.96
N ALA A 58 -2.19 10.22 5.01
CA ALA A 58 -3.21 10.90 4.23
C ALA A 58 -4.33 11.37 5.20
N PRO A 59 -4.68 12.67 5.20
CA PRO A 59 -5.81 13.12 6.00
C PRO A 59 -7.05 12.33 5.57
N PRO A 60 -7.95 11.92 6.49
CA PRO A 60 -9.20 11.31 6.08
C PRO A 60 -9.87 12.27 5.11
N SER A 61 -10.28 11.76 3.94
CA SER A 61 -10.79 12.50 2.78
C SER A 61 -12.09 13.29 3.05
N GLY A 62 -12.38 13.67 4.30
CA GLY A 62 -13.52 14.47 4.75
C GLY A 62 -13.16 15.73 5.53
N PHE A 63 -11.88 16.12 5.71
CA PHE A 63 -11.55 17.40 6.36
C PHE A 63 -11.30 18.52 5.34
N ILE A 64 -12.32 18.83 4.53
CA ILE A 64 -12.39 20.14 3.86
C ILE A 64 -12.73 21.15 4.97
N ARG A 65 -11.76 21.99 5.35
CA ARG A 65 -12.01 23.11 6.26
C ARG A 65 -12.83 24.19 5.53
N PRO A 66 -13.76 24.88 6.21
CA PRO A 66 -14.49 26.02 5.64
C PRO A 66 -13.57 27.21 5.33
#